data_AF-A0A3N5LD32-F1
#
_entry.id   AF-A0A3N5LD32-F1
#
_cell.length_a   1.000
_cell.length_b   1.000
_cell.length_c   1.000
_cell.angle_alpha   90.00
_cell.angle_beta   90.00
_cell.angle_gamma   90.00
#
_symmetry.space_group_name_H-M   'P 1'
#
loop_
_entity.id
_entity.type
_entity.pdbx_description
1 polymer ?
#
loop_
_entity_poly.entity_id
_entity_poly.type
_entity_poly.pdbx_seq_one_letter_code
_entity_poly.pdbx_strand_id
1 'polypeptide(L)'
;MRAVYAISLVLGSAGLLTWIVMASIAGTVEGRESAHPERRFGEAGRALVAGLLGFGMAGMSASYGGWPAPLALVGALAGGAALALVARWLARPDAA
;
A
#
# COMPACT_ATOMS: atom_id res chain seq x y z
N MET A 1 19.38 -4.79 -4.45
CA MET A 1 18.08 -4.11 -4.61
C MET A 1 16.89 -5.06 -4.50
N ARG A 2 16.90 -6.25 -5.14
CA ARG A 2 15.79 -7.24 -5.06
C ARG A 2 15.26 -7.52 -3.65
N ALA A 3 16.15 -7.77 -2.69
CA ALA A 3 15.76 -7.99 -1.29
C ALA A 3 14.97 -6.82 -0.69
N VAL A 4 15.32 -5.57 -1.04
CA VAL A 4 14.61 -4.37 -0.56
C VAL A 4 13.19 -4.33 -1.12
N TYR A 5 13.02 -4.61 -2.41
CA TYR A 5 11.68 -4.67 -3.03
C TYR A 5 10.84 -5.79 -2.43
N ALA A 6 11.43 -6.97 -2.21
CA ALA A 6 10.74 -8.10 -1.59
C ALA A 6 10.31 -7.78 -0.14
N ILE A 7 11.19 -7.21 0.68
CA ILE A 7 10.85 -6.78 2.05
C ILE A 7 9.73 -5.74 2.03
N SER A 8 9.82 -4.74 1.16
CA SER A 8 8.77 -3.73 1.01
C SER A 8 7.43 -4.35 0.59
N LEU A 9 7.45 -5.31 -0.33
CA LEU A 9 6.25 -6.00 -0.79
C LEU A 9 5.60 -6.80 0.34
N VAL A 10 6.40 -7.52 1.14
CA VAL A 10 5.90 -8.27 2.30
C VAL A 10 5.29 -7.31 3.33
N LEU A 11 5.98 -6.22 3.67
CA LEU A 11 5.48 -5.22 4.62
C LEU A 11 4.20 -4.53 4.11
N GLY A 12 4.18 -4.15 2.84
CA GLY A 12 2.99 -3.56 2.20
C GLY A 12 1.80 -4.52 2.18
N SER A 13 2.04 -5.80 1.86
CA SER A 13 1.01 -6.84 1.83
C SER A 13 0.48 -7.13 3.23
N ALA A 14 1.35 -7.29 4.22
CA ALA A 14 0.96 -7.52 5.61
C ALA A 14 0.19 -6.31 6.18
N GLY A 15 0.65 -5.09 5.87
CA GLY A 15 -0.06 -3.85 6.22
C GLY A 15 -1.45 -3.80 5.59
N LEU A 16 -1.58 -4.14 4.31
CA LEU A 16 -2.87 -4.16 3.61
C LEU A 16 -3.82 -5.18 4.21
N LEU A 17 -3.35 -6.41 4.45
CA LEU A 17 -4.16 -7.46 5.08
C LEU A 17 -4.62 -7.04 6.47
N THR A 18 -3.74 -6.44 7.26
CA THR A 18 -4.08 -5.92 8.59
C THR A 18 -5.13 -4.81 8.48
N TRP A 19 -4.99 -3.93 7.49
CA TRP A 19 -5.96 -2.86 7.22
C TRP A 19 -7.34 -3.42 6.88
N ILE A 20 -7.39 -4.40 5.97
CA ILE A 20 -8.64 -5.07 5.57
C ILE A 20 -9.29 -5.75 6.78
N VAL A 21 -8.52 -6.50 7.57
CA VAL A 21 -9.03 -7.19 8.76
C VAL A 21 -9.60 -6.19 9.77
N MET A 22 -8.90 -5.08 10.05
CA MET A 22 -9.41 -4.06 10.98
C MET A 22 -10.67 -3.37 10.45
N ALA A 23 -10.72 -3.04 9.15
CA ALA A 23 -11.91 -2.45 8.54
C ALA A 23 -13.10 -3.42 8.60
N SER A 24 -12.89 -4.71 8.30
CA SER A 24 -13.92 -5.73 8.40
C SER A 24 -14.44 -5.90 9.83
N ILE A 25 -13.56 -5.92 10.83
CA ILE A 25 -13.97 -6.02 12.24
C ILE A 25 -14.80 -4.79 12.64
N ALA A 26 -14.36 -3.59 12.27
CA ALA A 26 -15.07 -2.36 12.60
C ALA A 26 -16.45 -2.27 11.93
N GLY A 27 -16.62 -2.86 10.74
CA GLY A 27 -17.92 -2.92 10.05
C GLY A 27 -18.84 -4.07 10.49
N THR A 28 -18.30 -5.12 11.13
CA THR A 28 -19.07 -6.33 11.47
C THR A 28 -19.38 -6.46 12.96
N VAL A 29 -18.52 -5.90 13.83
CA VAL A 29 -18.67 -6.02 15.29
C VAL A 29 -19.25 -4.72 15.86
N GLU A 30 -20.45 -4.82 16.41
CA GLU A 30 -21.15 -3.71 17.05
C GLU A 30 -20.34 -3.15 18.23
N GLY A 31 -20.18 -1.83 18.31
CA GLY A 31 -19.36 -1.15 19.34
C GLY A 31 -17.85 -1.10 19.07
N ARG A 32 -17.35 -1.64 17.95
CA ARG A 32 -15.92 -1.63 17.56
C ARG A 32 -15.57 -0.60 16.48
N GLU A 33 -16.42 0.39 16.23
CA GLU A 33 -16.21 1.44 15.21
C GLU A 33 -14.92 2.26 15.39
N SER A 34 -14.39 2.34 16.62
CA SER A 34 -13.12 3.00 16.92
C SER A 34 -11.90 2.22 16.43
N ALA A 35 -12.06 0.94 16.10
CA ALA A 35 -11.01 0.10 15.52
C ALA A 35 -10.82 0.33 14.01
N HIS A 36 -11.62 1.20 13.38
CA HIS A 36 -11.49 1.47 11.95
C HIS A 36 -10.10 2.07 11.64
N PRO A 37 -9.31 1.45 10.76
CA PRO A 37 -7.93 1.87 10.52
C PRO A 37 -7.83 3.27 9.94
N GLU A 38 -8.85 3.72 9.20
CA GLU A 38 -8.93 5.10 8.70
C GLU A 38 -9.10 6.14 9.81
N ARG A 39 -9.79 5.81 10.91
CA ARG A 39 -9.86 6.70 12.08
C ARG A 39 -8.54 6.76 12.84
N ARG A 40 -7.77 5.67 12.82
CA ARG A 40 -6.53 5.53 13.60
C ARG A 40 -5.27 6.04 12.88
N PHE A 41 -5.18 5.83 11.58
CA PHE A 41 -3.99 6.14 10.77
C PHE A 41 -4.28 7.12 9.63
N GLY A 42 -5.55 7.45 9.39
CA GLY A 42 -5.96 8.43 8.38
C GLY A 42 -5.63 8.02 6.95
N GLU A 43 -5.86 8.96 6.04
CA GLU A 43 -5.54 8.82 4.62
C GLU A 43 -4.04 8.62 4.38
N ALA A 44 -3.20 9.25 5.21
CA ALA A 44 -1.74 9.16 5.10
C ALA A 44 -1.24 7.73 5.37
N GLY A 45 -1.78 7.05 6.39
CA GLY A 45 -1.45 5.65 6.68
C GLY A 45 -1.84 4.72 5.53
N ARG A 46 -3.02 4.93 4.94
CA ARG A 46 -3.49 4.14 3.80
C ARG A 46 -2.60 4.33 2.57
N ALA A 47 -2.25 5.58 2.28
CA ALA A 47 -1.35 5.92 1.18
C ALA A 47 0.04 5.32 1.36
N LEU A 48 0.55 5.29 2.60
CA LEU A 48 1.86 4.70 2.90
C LEU A 48 1.87 3.18 2.69
N VAL A 49 0.86 2.47 3.20
CA VAL A 49 0.73 1.01 3.01
C VAL A 49 0.59 0.67 1.53
N ALA A 50 -0.29 1.38 0.81
CA ALA A 50 -0.46 1.21 -0.63
C ALA A 50 0.84 1.52 -1.39
N GLY A 51 1.55 2.58 -1.01
CA GLY A 51 2.83 2.95 -1.61
C GLY A 51 3.92 1.91 -1.41
N LEU A 52 4.04 1.33 -0.21
CA LEU A 52 4.99 0.24 0.07
C LEU A 52 4.70 -1.00 -0.76
N LEU A 53 3.41 -1.33 -0.92
CA LEU A 53 2.95 -2.43 -1.76
C LEU A 53 3.32 -2.17 -3.23
N GLY A 54 3.00 -0.99 -3.75
CA GLY A 54 3.30 -0.60 -5.13
C GLY A 54 4.79 -0.55 -5.43
N PHE A 55 5.59 -0.02 -4.51
CA PHE A 55 7.04 0.02 -4.63
C PHE A 55 7.64 -1.38 -4.68
N GLY A 56 7.22 -2.25 -3.76
CA GLY A 56 7.69 -3.63 -3.70
C GLY A 56 7.30 -4.42 -4.95
N MET A 57 6.04 -4.29 -5.39
CA MET A 57 5.51 -5.01 -6.55
C MET A 57 6.20 -4.57 -7.84
N ALA A 58 6.21 -3.25 -8.13
CA ALA A 58 6.83 -2.74 -9.36
C ALA A 58 8.34 -2.97 -9.39
N GLY A 59 9.03 -2.79 -8.25
CA GLY A 59 10.47 -3.06 -8.15
C GLY A 59 10.82 -4.54 -8.35
N MET A 60 10.01 -5.46 -7.81
CA MET A 60 10.16 -6.89 -8.07
C MET A 60 9.89 -7.22 -9.54
N SER A 61 8.77 -6.76 -10.11
CA SER A 61 8.44 -6.99 -11.52
C SER A 61 9.53 -6.50 -12.46
N ALA A 62 10.05 -5.28 -12.27
CA ALA A 62 11.15 -4.76 -13.08
C ALA A 62 12.45 -5.57 -12.90
N SER A 63 12.76 -5.96 -11.66
CA SER A 63 13.96 -6.75 -11.35
C SER A 63 13.94 -8.16 -11.93
N TYR A 64 12.77 -8.79 -12.01
CA TYR A 64 12.57 -10.11 -12.64
C TYR A 64 12.45 -9.99 -14.16
N GLY A 65 11.91 -8.88 -14.67
CA GLY A 65 11.88 -8.55 -16.09
C GLY A 65 13.24 -8.20 -16.70
N GLY A 66 14.34 -8.30 -15.93
CA GLY A 66 15.71 -8.08 -16.40
C GLY A 66 16.10 -6.61 -16.57
N TRP A 67 15.35 -5.68 -15.99
CA TRP A 67 15.67 -4.26 -16.12
C TRP A 67 16.97 -3.91 -15.41
N PRO A 68 17.77 -2.98 -15.95
CA PRO A 68 18.92 -2.41 -15.24
C PRO A 68 18.52 -1.86 -13.87
N ALA A 69 19.40 -2.01 -12.87
CA ALA A 69 19.11 -1.62 -11.49
C ALA A 69 18.58 -0.17 -11.33
N PRO A 70 19.11 0.85 -12.03
CA PRO A 70 18.57 2.21 -11.95
C PRO A 70 17.14 2.31 -12.48
N LEU A 71 16.83 1.65 -13.60
CA LEU A 71 15.48 1.65 -14.18
C LEU A 71 14.49 0.88 -13.30
N ALA A 72 14.93 -0.22 -12.68
CA ALA A 72 14.12 -0.95 -11.72
C ALA A 72 13.78 -0.10 -10.49
N LEU A 73 14.70 0.75 -10.02
CA LEU A 73 14.45 1.69 -8.92
C LEU A 73 13.45 2.77 -9.33
N VAL A 74 13.59 3.36 -10.52
CA VAL A 74 12.64 4.35 -11.03
C VAL A 74 11.25 3.72 -11.18
N GLY A 75 11.16 2.50 -11.72
CA GLY A 75 9.91 1.75 -11.81
C GLY A 75 9.28 1.46 -10.44
N ALA A 76 10.10 1.09 -9.45
CA ALA A 76 9.65 0.89 -8.08
C ALA A 76 9.07 2.18 -7.48
N LEU A 77 9.79 3.30 -7.59
CA LEU A 77 9.34 4.60 -7.09
C LEU A 77 8.04 5.05 -7.78
N ALA A 78 7.95 4.87 -9.11
CA ALA A 78 6.75 5.18 -9.87
C ALA A 78 5.56 4.30 -9.43
N GLY A 79 5.76 2.99 -9.24
CA GLY A 79 4.73 2.08 -8.76
C GLY A 79 4.24 2.44 -7.36
N GLY A 80 5.15 2.78 -6.45
CA GLY A 80 4.80 3.24 -5.10
C GLY A 80 4.04 4.56 -5.11
N ALA A 81 4.51 5.54 -5.89
CA ALA A 81 3.83 6.83 -6.01
C ALA A 81 2.42 6.69 -6.62
N ALA A 82 2.28 5.87 -7.67
CA ALA A 82 0.99 5.63 -8.32
C ALA A 82 -0.03 5.02 -7.36
N LEU A 83 0.35 3.96 -6.63
CA LEU A 83 -0.55 3.30 -5.68
C LEU A 83 -0.87 4.19 -4.47
N ALA A 84 0.09 4.97 -3.98
CA ALA A 84 -0.17 5.96 -2.93
C ALA A 84 -1.16 7.04 -3.41
N LEU A 85 -1.03 7.51 -4.65
CA LEU A 85 -1.92 8.50 -5.23
C LEU A 85 -3.33 7.95 -5.44
N VAL A 86 -3.46 6.72 -5.95
CA VAL A 86 -4.75 6.02 -6.07
C VAL A 86 -5.40 5.86 -4.69
N ALA A 87 -4.63 5.45 -3.68
CA ALA A 87 -5.13 5.31 -2.32
C ALA A 87 -5.62 6.64 -1.72
N ARG A 88 -5.01 7.77 -2.08
CA ARG A 88 -5.51 9.09 -1.70
C ARG A 88 -6.72 9.53 -2.51
N TRP A 89 -6.75 9.22 -3.79
CA TRP A 89 -7.89 9.55 -4.66
C TRP A 89 -9.15 8.84 -4.19
N LEU A 90 -9.06 7.55 -3.90
CA LEU A 90 -10.15 6.75 -3.31
C LEU A 90 -10.51 7.16 -1.88
N ALA A 91 -9.76 8.07 -1.24
CA ALA A 91 -10.05 8.52 0.12
C ALA A 91 -10.93 9.77 0.12
N ARG A 92 -10.96 10.48 -1.01
CA ARG A 92 -11.70 11.73 -1.11
C ARG A 92 -13.19 11.43 -1.03
N PRO A 93 -13.93 12.18 -0.19
CA PRO A 93 -15.37 11.97 0.02
C PRO A 93 -16.24 12.26 -1.21
N ASP A 94 -15.70 12.83 -2.28
CA ASP A 94 -16.46 13.24 -3.49
C ASP A 94 -16.57 12.15 -4.58
N ALA A 95 -16.16 10.91 -4.27
CA ALA A 95 -16.20 9.79 -5.22
C ALA A 95 -17.47 8.92 -5.13
N ALA A 96 -18.51 9.36 -4.39
CA ALA A 96 -19.80 8.70 -4.29
C ALA A 96 -20.95 9.71 -4.34
#